data_AF-A0A455TZX9-F1
#
_entry.id   AF-A0A455TZX9-F1
#
_cell.length_a   1.000
_cell.length_b   1.000
_cell.length_c   1.000
_cell.angle_alpha   90.00
_cell.angle_beta   90.00
_cell.angle_gamma   90.00
#
_symmetry.space_group_name_H-M   'P 1'
#
loop_
_entity.id
_entity.type
_entity.pdbx_description
1 polymer ?
#
loop_
_entity_poly.entity_id
_entity_poly.type
_entity_poly.pdbx_seq_one_letter_code
_entity_poly.pdbx_strand_id
1 'polypeptide(L)'
;MQPSLSLQVSIPVRMDDGSLKAFPAWRVHYDTSLGPAKGGVRFHPKVNQHEVTTLSFWMAVKCAVVGLPYGGGKGGVQVDAKALSSLERERLARGYIRAIADIMGPDRDIPAPDVNTDATVMGWMIDEYEQIVRG
;
A
#
# COMPACT_ATOMS: atom_id res chain seq x y z
N MET A 1 -19.94 6.89 8.54
CA MET A 1 -18.60 7.23 8.05
C MET A 1 -17.95 5.95 7.53
N GLN A 2 -18.03 5.70 6.22
CA GLN A 2 -17.48 4.52 5.56
C GLN A 2 -16.50 4.96 4.49
N PRO A 3 -15.39 4.23 4.24
CA PRO A 3 -14.47 4.55 3.17
C PRO A 3 -15.12 4.34 1.80
N SER A 4 -14.75 5.17 0.82
CA SER A 4 -15.19 5.02 -0.57
C SER A 4 -14.76 3.68 -1.21
N LEU A 5 -13.58 3.17 -0.84
CA LEU A 5 -13.08 1.88 -1.30
C LEU A 5 -12.21 1.22 -0.21
N SER A 6 -12.42 -0.07 0.02
CA SER A 6 -11.59 -0.90 0.90
C SER A 6 -11.24 -2.20 0.18
N LEU A 7 -9.97 -2.36 -0.18
CA LEU A 7 -9.44 -3.56 -0.82
C LEU A 7 -8.65 -4.36 0.22
N GLN A 8 -8.99 -5.64 0.36
CA GLN A 8 -8.26 -6.62 1.15
C GLN A 8 -7.79 -7.74 0.21
N VAL A 9 -6.50 -8.05 0.28
CA VAL A 9 -5.85 -9.03 -0.59
C VAL A 9 -4.90 -9.91 0.21
N SER A 10 -4.52 -11.04 -0.37
CA SER A 10 -3.51 -11.94 0.18
C SER A 10 -2.33 -12.00 -0.79
N ILE A 11 -1.12 -11.68 -0.31
CA ILE A 11 0.08 -11.58 -1.13
C ILE A 11 0.92 -12.86 -0.97
N PRO A 12 0.92 -13.79 -1.95
CA PRO A 12 1.79 -14.96 -1.90
C PRO A 12 3.24 -14.56 -2.20
N VAL A 13 4.16 -14.97 -1.33
CA VAL A 13 5.61 -14.75 -1.46
C VAL A 13 6.34 -16.07 -1.27
N ARG A 14 7.20 -16.38 -2.24
CA ARG A 14 8.15 -17.49 -2.11
C ARG A 14 9.33 -17.02 -1.27
N MET A 15 9.48 -17.64 -0.11
CA MET A 15 10.55 -17.38 0.86
C MET A 15 11.87 -17.97 0.38
N ASP A 16 12.97 -17.53 0.95
CA ASP A 16 14.31 -17.97 0.58
C ASP A 16 14.59 -19.44 0.97
N ASP A 17 13.88 -19.96 1.98
CA ASP A 17 13.87 -21.39 2.33
C ASP A 17 13.06 -22.27 1.35
N GLY A 18 12.46 -21.65 0.32
CA GLY A 18 11.65 -22.31 -0.69
C GLY A 18 10.17 -22.47 -0.31
N SER A 19 9.78 -22.15 0.93
CA SER A 19 8.38 -22.18 1.37
C SER A 19 7.55 -21.07 0.70
N LEU A 20 6.24 -21.26 0.61
CA LEU A 20 5.30 -20.24 0.16
C LEU A 20 4.54 -19.70 1.37
N LYS A 21 4.60 -18.39 1.61
CA LYS A 21 3.85 -17.71 2.66
C LYS A 21 2.93 -16.67 2.04
N ALA A 22 1.71 -16.55 2.58
CA ALA A 22 0.75 -15.57 2.13
C ALA A 22 0.54 -14.50 3.21
N PHE A 23 0.71 -13.23 2.82
CA PHE A 23 0.61 -12.10 3.74
C PHE A 23 -0.68 -11.32 3.51
N PRO A 24 -1.53 -11.13 4.53
CA PRO A 24 -2.68 -10.24 4.45
C PRO A 24 -2.24 -8.81 4.17
N ALA A 25 -2.93 -8.15 3.24
CA ALA A 25 -2.65 -6.77 2.89
C ALA A 25 -3.93 -5.99 2.58
N TRP A 26 -3.83 -4.66 2.70
CA TRP A 26 -4.94 -3.75 2.51
C TRP A 26 -4.52 -2.51 1.71
N ARG A 27 -5.47 -1.96 0.97
CA ARG A 27 -5.43 -0.60 0.43
C ARG A 27 -6.82 0.02 0.61
N VAL A 28 -6.89 1.16 1.29
CA VAL A 28 -8.14 1.85 1.60
C VAL A 28 -8.07 3.26 1.03
N HIS A 29 -9.12 3.66 0.31
CA HIS A 29 -9.38 5.04 -0.10
C HIS A 29 -10.56 5.52 0.73
N TYR A 30 -10.31 6.44 1.66
CA TYR A 30 -11.35 6.96 2.53
C TYR A 30 -12.28 7.90 1.79
N ASP A 31 -11.70 8.96 1.21
CA ASP A 31 -12.37 9.98 0.42
C ASP A 31 -11.42 10.45 -0.69
N THR A 32 -11.96 10.64 -1.89
CA THR A 32 -11.24 11.12 -3.09
C THR A 32 -11.90 12.35 -3.70
N SER A 33 -12.73 13.06 -2.93
CA SER A 33 -13.52 14.20 -3.41
C SER A 33 -12.64 15.39 -3.82
N LEU A 34 -11.47 15.55 -3.20
CA LEU A 34 -10.50 16.61 -3.50
C LEU A 34 -9.48 16.24 -4.57
N GLY A 35 -9.42 14.98 -5.00
CA GLY A 35 -8.40 14.46 -5.90
C GLY A 35 -8.01 13.01 -5.59
N PRO A 36 -6.94 12.50 -6.22
CA PRO A 36 -6.53 11.11 -6.07
C PRO A 36 -6.20 10.75 -4.62
N ALA A 37 -6.42 9.49 -4.26
CA ALA A 37 -6.08 9.01 -2.93
C ALA A 37 -4.56 9.14 -2.70
N LYS A 38 -4.16 9.74 -1.57
CA LYS A 38 -2.74 9.83 -1.18
C LYS A 38 -2.53 9.17 0.17
N GLY A 39 -1.54 8.28 0.25
CA GLY A 39 -1.04 7.83 1.54
C GLY A 39 -0.11 6.63 1.52
N GLY A 40 0.63 6.49 2.62
CA GLY A 40 1.73 5.55 2.74
C GLY A 40 1.32 4.09 2.83
N VAL A 41 2.29 3.19 2.59
CA VAL A 41 2.17 1.73 2.73
C VAL A 41 3.01 1.26 3.90
N ARG A 42 2.40 0.63 4.89
CA ARG A 42 3.08 0.16 6.12
C ARG A 42 3.33 -1.34 6.10
N PHE A 43 4.55 -1.78 6.41
CA PHE A 43 4.86 -3.19 6.64
C PHE A 43 5.08 -3.44 8.14
N HIS A 44 4.09 -4.00 8.83
CA HIS A 44 4.20 -4.23 10.27
C HIS A 44 3.28 -5.38 10.73
N PRO A 45 3.67 -6.22 11.72
CA PRO A 45 2.91 -7.41 12.11
C PRO A 45 1.54 -7.10 12.73
N LYS A 46 1.32 -5.87 13.19
CA LYS A 46 0.06 -5.40 13.77
C LYS A 46 -0.89 -4.73 12.78
N VAL A 47 -0.49 -4.61 11.50
CA VAL A 47 -1.37 -4.02 10.48
C VAL A 47 -2.65 -4.83 10.38
N ASN A 48 -3.77 -4.11 10.37
CA ASN A 48 -5.10 -4.68 10.23
C ASN A 48 -6.02 -3.67 9.53
N GLN A 49 -7.18 -4.12 9.05
CA GLN A 49 -8.12 -3.30 8.28
C GLN A 49 -8.58 -2.04 9.05
N HIS A 50 -8.82 -2.15 10.36
CA HIS A 50 -9.29 -1.03 11.17
C HIS A 50 -8.23 0.06 11.28
N GLU A 51 -6.97 -0.30 11.54
CA GLU A 51 -5.85 0.65 11.57
C GLU A 51 -5.71 1.38 10.22
N VAL A 52 -5.69 0.62 9.11
CA VAL A 52 -5.51 1.18 7.76
C VAL A 52 -6.66 2.14 7.41
N THR A 53 -7.90 1.77 7.76
CA THR A 53 -9.08 2.63 7.52
C THR A 53 -9.00 3.92 8.33
N THR A 54 -8.68 3.84 9.62
CA THR A 54 -8.55 5.02 10.48
C THR A 54 -7.43 5.95 10.00
N LEU A 55 -6.29 5.41 9.58
CA LEU A 55 -5.19 6.21 9.04
C LEU A 55 -5.53 6.83 7.68
N SER A 56 -6.33 6.17 6.84
CA SER A 56 -6.80 6.74 5.57
C SER A 56 -7.75 7.92 5.78
N PHE A 57 -8.62 7.86 6.81
CA PHE A 57 -9.43 9.00 7.24
C PHE A 57 -8.57 10.19 7.65
N TRP A 58 -7.57 9.96 8.52
CA TRP A 58 -6.67 11.02 8.95
C TRP A 58 -5.86 11.62 7.80
N MET A 59 -5.55 10.83 6.77
CA MET A 59 -4.94 11.37 5.55
C MET A 59 -5.88 12.30 4.78
N ALA A 60 -7.17 11.97 4.65
CA ALA A 60 -8.16 12.86 4.02
C ALA A 60 -8.28 14.19 4.79
N VAL A 61 -8.43 14.11 6.12
CA VAL A 61 -8.50 15.30 6.99
C VAL A 61 -7.25 16.15 6.85
N LYS A 62 -6.07 15.53 6.91
CA LYS A 62 -4.79 16.25 6.76
C LYS A 62 -4.71 17.00 5.43
N CYS A 63 -4.98 16.32 4.32
CA CYS A 63 -4.91 16.92 2.99
C CYS A 63 -5.92 18.08 2.84
N ALA A 64 -7.14 17.92 3.35
CA ALA A 64 -8.15 18.99 3.36
C ALA A 64 -7.72 20.20 4.19
N VAL A 65 -7.21 19.99 5.42
CA VAL A 65 -6.79 21.07 6.33
C VAL A 65 -5.65 21.92 5.75
N VAL A 66 -4.71 21.30 5.03
CA VAL A 66 -3.58 22.02 4.41
C VAL A 66 -3.85 22.47 2.97
N GLY A 67 -5.07 22.27 2.45
CA GLY A 67 -5.46 22.72 1.11
C GLY A 67 -4.78 21.97 -0.04
N LEU A 68 -4.42 20.69 0.16
CA LEU A 68 -3.84 19.86 -0.90
C LEU A 68 -4.93 19.22 -1.77
N PRO A 69 -4.73 19.11 -3.09
CA PRO A 69 -5.69 18.50 -4.02
C PRO A 69 -5.59 16.96 -4.00
N TYR A 70 -5.67 16.38 -2.79
CA TYR A 70 -5.53 14.94 -2.57
C TYR A 70 -6.59 14.43 -1.62
N GLY A 71 -7.08 13.22 -1.93
CA GLY A 71 -7.88 12.42 -1.03
C GLY A 71 -7.07 11.68 0.04
N GLY A 72 -7.77 10.94 0.89
CA GLY A 72 -7.17 10.11 1.94
C GLY A 72 -6.99 8.67 1.52
N GLY A 73 -5.75 8.24 1.34
CA GLY A 73 -5.40 6.84 1.11
C GLY A 73 -4.59 6.25 2.27
N LYS A 74 -4.61 4.92 2.42
CA LYS A 74 -3.61 4.20 3.23
C LYS A 74 -3.50 2.76 2.76
N GLY A 75 -2.30 2.20 2.81
CA GLY A 75 -2.06 0.78 2.59
C GLY A 75 -1.25 0.15 3.71
N GLY A 76 -1.28 -1.17 3.76
CA GLY A 76 -0.36 -1.90 4.61
C GLY A 76 -0.39 -3.40 4.40
N VAL A 77 0.66 -4.06 4.86
CA VAL A 77 0.82 -5.51 4.83
C VAL A 77 1.12 -5.99 6.24
N GLN A 78 0.42 -7.03 6.67
CA GLN A 78 0.65 -7.67 7.96
C GLN A 78 1.88 -8.58 7.88
N VAL A 79 3.05 -8.01 8.16
CA VAL A 79 4.34 -8.72 8.07
C VAL A 79 5.35 -8.14 9.05
N ASP A 80 6.23 -8.99 9.59
CA ASP A 80 7.44 -8.51 10.25
C ASP A 80 8.53 -8.27 9.20
N ALA A 81 8.66 -7.02 8.75
CA ALA A 81 9.63 -6.62 7.75
C ALA A 81 11.09 -6.88 8.17
N LYS A 82 11.39 -6.98 9.48
CA LYS A 82 12.74 -7.25 9.97
C LYS A 82 13.11 -8.73 9.89
N ALA A 83 12.12 -9.61 9.82
CA ALA A 83 12.30 -11.04 9.66
C ALA A 83 12.46 -11.46 8.19
N LEU A 84 12.22 -10.55 7.24
CA LEU A 84 12.38 -10.81 5.82
C LEU A 84 13.80 -10.48 5.34
N SER A 85 14.31 -11.30 4.43
CA SER A 85 15.48 -10.93 3.65
C SER A 85 15.17 -9.75 2.71
N SER A 86 16.21 -9.13 2.15
CA SER A 86 16.02 -8.05 1.16
C SER A 86 15.27 -8.54 -0.09
N LEU A 87 15.53 -9.78 -0.52
CA LEU A 87 14.87 -10.39 -1.68
C LEU A 87 13.42 -10.73 -1.40
N GLU A 88 13.12 -11.24 -0.21
CA GLU A 88 11.74 -11.50 0.22
C GLU A 88 10.94 -10.21 0.34
N ARG A 89 11.58 -9.13 0.86
CA ARG A 89 10.99 -7.80 0.95
C ARG A 89 10.67 -7.22 -0.44
N GLU A 90 11.56 -7.41 -1.41
CA GLU A 90 11.32 -7.03 -2.80
C GLU A 90 10.15 -7.82 -3.41
N ARG A 91 10.16 -9.15 -3.30
CA ARG A 91 9.06 -10.00 -3.80
C ARG A 91 7.73 -9.60 -3.19
N LEU A 92 7.71 -9.28 -1.90
CA LEU A 92 6.52 -8.80 -1.20
C LEU A 92 6.04 -7.45 -1.75
N ALA A 93 6.95 -6.48 -1.94
CA ALA A 93 6.62 -5.16 -2.46
C ALA A 93 6.03 -5.25 -3.88
N ARG A 94 6.63 -6.06 -4.74
CA ARG A 94 6.13 -6.34 -6.10
C ARG A 94 4.78 -7.05 -6.08
N GLY A 95 4.66 -8.09 -5.25
CA GLY A 95 3.40 -8.82 -5.06
C GLY A 95 2.26 -7.92 -4.58
N TYR A 96 2.55 -6.97 -3.68
CA TYR A 96 1.59 -5.97 -3.23
C TYR A 96 1.08 -5.11 -4.38
N ILE A 97 1.97 -4.59 -5.23
CA ILE A 97 1.59 -3.76 -6.38
C ILE A 97 0.75 -4.53 -7.38
N ARG A 98 1.12 -5.76 -7.73
CA ARG A 98 0.29 -6.63 -8.59
C ARG A 98 -1.13 -6.77 -8.08
N ALA A 99 -1.31 -6.86 -6.77
CA ALA A 99 -2.61 -7.05 -6.16
C ALA A 99 -3.47 -5.78 -6.09
N ILE A 100 -2.88 -4.58 -6.24
CA ILE A 100 -3.59 -3.30 -6.12
C ILE A 100 -3.51 -2.42 -7.38
N ALA A 101 -2.86 -2.89 -8.45
CA ALA A 101 -2.59 -2.09 -9.65
C ALA A 101 -3.86 -1.51 -10.28
N ASP A 102 -4.98 -2.25 -10.26
CA ASP A 102 -6.26 -1.85 -10.87
C ASP A 102 -6.88 -0.60 -10.23
N ILE A 103 -6.52 -0.29 -8.99
CA ILE A 103 -6.99 0.89 -8.25
C ILE A 103 -5.91 1.98 -8.12
N MET A 104 -4.71 1.74 -8.67
CA MET A 104 -3.59 2.66 -8.67
C MET A 104 -3.52 3.50 -9.95
N GLY A 105 -2.85 4.64 -9.83
CA GLY A 105 -2.49 5.48 -10.97
C GLY A 105 -2.19 6.91 -10.57
N PRO A 106 -1.46 7.68 -11.41
CA PRO A 106 -1.08 9.05 -11.11
C PRO A 106 -2.29 9.94 -10.79
N ASP A 107 -3.43 9.68 -11.42
CA ASP A 107 -4.68 10.43 -11.24
C ASP A 107 -5.72 9.68 -10.39
N ARG A 108 -5.36 8.55 -9.76
CA ARG A 108 -6.30 7.71 -8.99
C ARG A 108 -5.84 7.46 -7.56
N ASP A 109 -4.65 6.91 -7.38
CA ASP A 109 -4.08 6.57 -6.08
C ASP A 109 -2.56 6.53 -6.13
N ILE A 110 -1.94 7.29 -5.23
CA ILE A 110 -0.49 7.52 -5.18
C ILE A 110 0.05 7.05 -3.82
N PRO A 111 0.62 5.84 -3.73
CA PRO A 111 1.31 5.34 -2.54
C PRO A 111 2.50 6.21 -2.09
N ALA A 112 3.00 5.93 -0.89
CA ALA A 112 4.19 6.58 -0.32
C ALA A 112 4.88 5.66 0.71
N PRO A 113 6.10 6.00 1.14
CA PRO A 113 6.73 5.37 2.29
C PRO A 113 5.91 5.55 3.60
N ASP A 114 6.03 4.60 4.50
CA ASP A 114 5.57 4.61 5.89
C ASP A 114 6.49 3.71 6.74
N VAL A 115 6.04 3.27 7.92
CA VAL A 115 6.83 2.38 8.79
C VAL A 115 7.26 1.11 8.04
N ASN A 116 8.57 0.88 8.01
CA ASN A 116 9.28 -0.21 7.34
C ASN A 116 9.14 -0.27 5.82
N THR A 117 8.72 0.82 5.18
CA THR A 117 8.86 1.02 3.73
C THR A 117 9.68 2.29 3.48
N ASP A 118 10.66 2.18 2.59
CA ASP A 118 11.66 3.23 2.33
C ASP A 118 11.71 3.54 0.83
N ALA A 119 12.65 4.40 0.42
CA ALA A 119 12.82 4.75 -0.99
C ALA A 119 13.15 3.53 -1.87
N THR A 120 13.86 2.53 -1.34
CA THR A 120 14.17 1.30 -2.06
C THR A 120 12.90 0.49 -2.30
N VAL A 121 12.04 0.36 -1.28
CA VAL A 121 10.73 -0.30 -1.43
C VAL A 121 9.86 0.43 -2.45
N MET A 122 9.84 1.77 -2.44
CA MET A 122 9.12 2.54 -3.46
C MET A 122 9.71 2.32 -4.87
N GLY A 123 11.02 2.18 -4.99
CA GLY A 123 11.70 1.85 -6.25
C GLY A 123 11.23 0.52 -6.83
N TRP A 124 11.11 -0.52 -6.01
CA TRP A 124 10.56 -1.80 -6.45
C TRP A 124 9.08 -1.71 -6.83
N MET A 125 8.32 -0.90 -6.08
CA MET A 125 6.89 -0.72 -6.34
C MET A 125 6.62 0.00 -7.67
N ILE A 126 7.37 1.06 -7.98
CA ILE A 126 7.20 1.78 -9.24
C ILE A 126 7.67 0.95 -10.43
N ASP A 127 8.79 0.22 -10.31
CA ASP A 127 9.28 -0.68 -11.36
C ASP A 127 8.23 -1.75 -11.70
N GLU A 128 7.61 -2.36 -10.67
CA GLU A 128 6.53 -3.33 -10.90
C GLU A 128 5.28 -2.69 -11.53
N TYR A 129 4.90 -1.50 -11.08
CA TYR A 129 3.74 -0.80 -11.64
C TYR A 129 3.97 -0.44 -13.12
N GLU A 130 5.16 0.04 -13.48
CA GLU A 130 5.52 0.35 -14.87
C GLU A 130 5.49 -0.90 -15.76
N GLN A 131 5.95 -2.05 -15.26
CA GLN A 131 5.90 -3.31 -16.00
C GLN A 131 4.45 -3.74 -16.29
N ILE A 132 3.54 -3.56 -15.32
CA ILE A 132 2.11 -3.90 -15.49
C ILE A 132 1.44 -2.95 -16.49
N VAL A 133 1.71 -1.65 -16.42
CA VAL A 133 1.04 -0.64 -17.28
C VAL A 133 1.56 -0.67 -18.73
N ARG A 134 2.80 -1.11 -18.96
CA ARG A 134 3.36 -1.27 -20.32
C ARG A 134 2.96 -2.57 -21.00
N GLY A 135 2.50 -3.58 -20.25
CA GLY A 135 2.07 -4.88 -20.76
C GLY A 135 0.67 -4.83 -21.35
#